data_AF-A0A9E5J021-F1
#
_entry.id   AF-A0A9E5J021-F1
#
_cell.length_a   1.000
_cell.length_b   1.000
_cell.length_c   1.000
_cell.angle_alpha   90.00
_cell.angle_beta   90.00
_cell.angle_gamma   90.00
#
_symmetry.space_group_name_H-M   'P 1'
#
loop_
_entity.id
_entity.type
_entity.pdbx_description
1 polymer ?
#
loop_
_entity_poly.entity_id
_entity_poly.type
_entity_poly.pdbx_seq_one_letter_code
_entity_poly.pdbx_strand_id
1 'polypeptide(L)'
;FVADFVGTINFIKATVRSVDAAAQSMVVDSEIGTVQVPMFNDFRVGEAVQVCARPEDIHLSDATPPVNHTNHYLGSVYAKIFLGEVLDFQVQVNDKVMLARVHPSQKTPVGAPIHIVLDPSDCIVLKNQN
;
A
#
# COMPACT_ATOMS: atom_id res chain seq x y z
N PHE A 1 -17.77 3.42 -11.14
CA PHE A 1 -17.30 4.61 -10.41
C PHE A 1 -16.06 5.17 -11.08
N VAL A 2 -16.07 6.41 -11.56
CA VAL A 2 -14.87 7.07 -12.08
C VAL A 2 -14.17 7.71 -10.89
N ALA A 3 -13.01 7.18 -10.51
CA ALA A 3 -12.09 7.94 -9.69
C ALA A 3 -11.49 9.02 -10.58
N ASP A 4 -12.06 10.23 -10.55
CA ASP A 4 -11.45 11.44 -11.12
C ASP A 4 -10.22 11.86 -10.26
N PHE A 5 -9.27 10.95 -10.07
CA PHE A 5 -7.98 11.30 -9.51
C PHE A 5 -7.04 11.68 -10.66
N VAL A 6 -6.79 12.98 -10.78
CA VAL A 6 -5.57 13.49 -11.42
C VAL A 6 -4.41 13.09 -10.50
N GLY A 7 -3.89 11.87 -10.65
CA GLY A 7 -2.81 11.33 -9.82
C GLY A 7 -2.59 9.83 -10.01
N THR A 8 -1.38 9.36 -9.74
CA THR A 8 -1.06 7.92 -9.75
C THR A 8 -1.42 7.31 -8.40
N ILE A 9 -2.07 6.15 -8.36
CA ILE A 9 -2.47 5.46 -7.12
C ILE A 9 -2.22 3.96 -7.23
N ASN A 10 -1.86 3.32 -6.12
CA ASN A 10 -1.74 1.87 -6.06
C ASN A 10 -3.10 1.26 -5.73
N PHE A 11 -3.63 0.42 -6.62
CA PHE A 11 -4.80 -0.40 -6.36
C PHE A 11 -4.37 -1.81 -5.99
N ILE A 12 -4.63 -2.24 -4.76
CA ILE A 12 -4.29 -3.55 -4.23
C ILE A 12 -5.59 -4.36 -4.14
N LYS A 13 -5.71 -5.43 -4.92
CA LYS A 13 -6.84 -6.36 -4.84
C LYS A 13 -6.80 -7.09 -3.51
N ALA A 14 -7.94 -7.14 -2.82
CA ALA A 14 -8.03 -7.82 -1.55
C ALA A 14 -9.42 -8.43 -1.29
N THR A 15 -9.48 -9.31 -0.30
CA THR A 15 -10.73 -9.88 0.24
C THR A 15 -10.78 -9.65 1.74
N VAL A 16 -11.93 -9.23 2.26
CA VAL A 16 -12.09 -8.94 3.69
C VAL A 16 -11.92 -10.23 4.50
N ARG A 17 -10.91 -10.27 5.37
CA ARG A 17 -10.61 -11.40 6.26
C ARG A 17 -11.38 -11.29 7.57
N SER A 18 -11.35 -10.12 8.20
CA SER A 18 -12.02 -9.87 9.48
C SER A 18 -12.37 -8.40 9.63
N VAL A 19 -13.42 -8.13 10.41
CA VAL A 19 -13.92 -6.78 10.69
C VAL A 19 -13.96 -6.56 12.20
N ASP A 20 -13.46 -5.41 12.65
CA ASP A 20 -13.62 -4.89 14.00
C ASP A 20 -14.43 -3.59 13.95
N ALA A 21 -15.72 -3.71 14.21
CA ALA A 21 -16.64 -2.57 14.20
C ALA A 21 -16.39 -1.61 15.37
N ALA A 22 -15.87 -2.09 16.51
CA ALA A 22 -15.59 -1.23 17.66
C ALA A 22 -14.37 -0.34 17.40
N ALA A 23 -13.33 -0.91 16.77
CA ALA A 23 -12.12 -0.18 16.39
C ALA A 23 -12.23 0.56 15.05
N GLN A 24 -13.36 0.44 14.34
CA GLN A 24 -13.55 0.98 12.98
C GLN A 24 -12.40 0.57 12.05
N SER A 25 -12.02 -0.71 12.10
CA SER A 25 -10.90 -1.25 11.31
C SER A 25 -11.24 -2.62 10.76
N MET A 26 -10.52 -3.04 9.74
CA MET A 26 -10.62 -4.37 9.17
C MET A 26 -9.25 -4.87 8.71
N VAL A 27 -9.19 -6.18 8.53
CA VAL A 27 -8.02 -6.86 7.98
C VAL A 27 -8.45 -7.52 6.68
N VAL A 28 -7.63 -7.37 5.64
CA VAL A 28 -7.89 -7.93 4.32
C VAL A 28 -6.73 -8.81 3.86
N ASP A 29 -7.05 -9.86 3.11
CA ASP A 29 -6.07 -10.67 2.39
C ASP A 29 -5.85 -10.12 1.00
N SER A 30 -4.60 -9.79 0.66
CA SER A 30 -4.28 -9.06 -0.57
C SER A 30 -3.08 -9.65 -1.31
N GLU A 31 -2.87 -9.16 -2.53
CA GLU A 31 -1.70 -9.49 -3.38
C GLU A 31 -0.34 -9.08 -2.79
N ILE A 32 -0.31 -8.24 -1.74
CA ILE A 32 0.93 -7.90 -1.00
C ILE A 32 1.03 -8.56 0.37
N GLY A 33 0.07 -9.43 0.72
CA GLY A 33 -0.08 -10.03 2.04
C GLY A 33 -1.28 -9.49 2.80
N THR A 34 -1.30 -9.69 4.12
CA THR A 34 -2.39 -9.23 4.97
C THR A 34 -2.25 -7.73 5.28
N VAL A 35 -3.28 -6.94 5.00
CA VAL A 35 -3.29 -5.48 5.21
C VAL A 35 -4.36 -5.11 6.24
N GLN A 36 -3.98 -4.36 7.26
CA GLN A 36 -4.88 -3.66 8.16
C GLN A 36 -5.29 -2.32 7.55
N VAL A 37 -6.58 -2.02 7.55
CA VAL A 37 -7.12 -0.81 6.93
C VAL A 37 -8.28 -0.25 7.76
N PRO A 38 -8.53 1.05 7.73
CA PRO A 38 -9.68 1.67 8.37
C PRO A 38 -10.97 1.20 7.70
N MET A 39 -12.01 1.14 8.50
CA MET A 39 -13.36 0.78 8.06
C MET A 39 -14.25 2.01 8.15
N PHE A 40 -14.55 2.63 7.00
CA PHE A 40 -15.44 3.80 6.93
C PHE A 40 -16.88 3.46 6.49
N ASN A 41 -17.08 2.25 5.96
CA ASN A 41 -18.37 1.73 5.49
C ASN A 41 -18.57 0.31 6.04
N ASP A 42 -19.79 -0.21 5.96
CA ASP A 42 -20.05 -1.61 6.32
C ASP A 42 -19.45 -2.56 5.29
N PHE A 43 -18.52 -3.41 5.72
CA PHE A 43 -17.95 -4.51 4.93
C PHE A 43 -18.30 -5.86 5.56
N ARG A 44 -18.35 -6.90 4.75
CA ARG A 44 -18.56 -8.29 5.20
C ARG A 44 -17.32 -9.12 4.97
N VAL A 45 -17.06 -10.07 5.87
CA VAL A 45 -16.03 -11.09 5.65
C VAL A 45 -16.31 -11.83 4.34
N GLY A 46 -15.27 -12.03 3.53
CA GLY A 46 -15.35 -12.60 2.19
C GLY A 46 -15.69 -11.61 1.08
N GLU A 47 -15.98 -10.34 1.39
CA GLU A 47 -16.26 -9.32 0.38
C GLU A 47 -14.98 -8.94 -0.39
N ALA A 48 -15.08 -8.87 -1.72
CA ALA A 48 -13.99 -8.44 -2.59
C ALA A 48 -13.90 -6.91 -2.60
N VAL A 49 -12.69 -6.38 -2.36
CA VAL A 49 -12.42 -4.96 -2.22
C VAL A 49 -11.12 -4.56 -2.93
N GLN A 50 -10.91 -3.25 -3.09
CA GLN A 50 -9.62 -2.69 -3.47
C GLN A 50 -9.11 -1.77 -2.37
N VAL A 51 -7.90 -2.04 -1.87
CA VAL A 51 -7.16 -1.12 -1.02
C VAL A 51 -6.39 -0.15 -1.91
N CYS A 52 -6.54 1.13 -1.66
CA CYS A 52 -5.92 2.20 -2.40
C CYS A 52 -4.88 2.89 -1.51
N ALA A 53 -3.66 3.02 -1.99
CA ALA A 53 -2.58 3.75 -1.32
C ALA A 53 -1.90 4.70 -2.31
N ARG A 54 -1.77 5.96 -1.96
CA ARG A 54 -1.10 6.94 -2.82
C ARG A 54 0.41 6.75 -2.74
N PRO A 55 1.17 6.90 -3.83
CA PRO A 55 2.61 6.74 -3.80
C PRO A 55 3.32 7.63 -2.78
N GLU A 56 2.86 8.85 -2.57
CA GLU A 56 3.40 9.80 -1.61
C GLU A 56 3.19 9.39 -0.13
N ASP A 57 2.18 8.57 0.15
CA ASP A 57 1.85 8.06 1.49
C ASP A 57 2.55 6.70 1.76
N ILE A 58 3.32 6.18 0.80
CA ILE A 58 4.09 4.95 0.95
C ILE A 58 5.52 5.29 1.37
N HIS A 59 5.87 4.86 2.58
CA HIS A 59 7.21 5.07 3.11
C HIS A 59 8.14 3.90 2.77
N LEU A 60 9.37 4.25 2.40
CA LEU A 60 10.45 3.30 2.16
C LEU A 60 11.51 3.40 3.26
N SER A 61 12.06 2.26 3.65
CA SER A 61 13.15 2.21 4.65
C SER A 61 14.18 1.14 4.28
N ASP A 62 15.46 1.47 4.43
CA ASP A 62 16.56 0.53 4.27
C ASP A 62 16.70 -0.43 5.46
N ALA A 63 16.09 -0.09 6.61
CA ALA A 63 16.07 -0.90 7.82
C ALA A 63 14.63 -1.32 8.17
N THR A 64 14.48 -2.33 9.02
CA THR A 64 13.17 -2.73 9.54
C THR A 64 12.47 -1.52 10.19
N PRO A 65 11.27 -1.14 9.72
CA PRO A 65 10.61 0.06 10.18
C PRO A 65 10.09 -0.10 11.61
N PRO A 66 10.25 0.90 12.49
CA PRO A 66 9.80 0.85 13.88
C PRO A 66 8.30 1.19 14.00
N VAL A 67 7.45 0.45 13.28
CA VAL A 67 5.99 0.65 13.27
C VAL A 67 5.28 -0.34 14.19
N ASN A 68 4.16 0.08 14.77
CA ASN A 68 3.33 -0.72 15.68
C ASN A 68 2.16 -1.45 14.97
N HIS A 69 2.15 -1.45 13.64
CA HIS A 69 1.14 -2.10 12.80
C HIS A 69 1.77 -3.11 11.84
N THR A 70 0.94 -3.97 11.26
CA THR A 70 1.38 -5.09 10.42
C THR A 70 1.58 -4.73 8.95
N ASN A 71 1.17 -3.53 8.52
CA ASN A 71 1.35 -3.04 7.15
C ASN A 71 2.80 -2.64 6.83
N HIS A 72 3.74 -3.55 7.05
CA HIS A 72 5.12 -3.38 6.61
C HIS A 72 5.58 -4.66 5.94
N TYR A 73 6.25 -4.50 4.81
CA TYR A 73 6.63 -5.63 3.96
C TYR A 73 8.08 -5.47 3.52
N LEU A 74 8.74 -6.58 3.27
CA LEU A 74 10.03 -6.60 2.61
C LEU A 74 9.80 -6.83 1.11
N GLY A 75 10.27 -5.90 0.29
CA GLY A 75 10.23 -6.02 -1.16
C GLY A 75 11.62 -5.88 -1.77
N SER A 76 11.66 -5.81 -3.09
CA SER A 76 12.87 -5.50 -3.85
C SER A 76 12.61 -4.33 -4.80
N VAL A 77 13.59 -3.44 -4.95
CA VAL A 77 13.47 -2.32 -5.87
C VAL A 77 13.46 -2.85 -7.31
N TYR A 78 12.31 -2.79 -7.97
CA TYR A 78 12.13 -3.24 -9.35
C TYR A 78 12.65 -2.20 -10.36
N ALA A 79 12.30 -0.93 -10.16
CA ALA A 79 12.75 0.18 -11.00
C ALA A 79 12.71 1.49 -10.23
N LYS A 80 13.35 2.53 -10.79
CA LYS A 80 13.26 3.90 -10.28
C LYS A 80 13.22 4.91 -11.42
N ILE A 81 12.46 5.99 -11.23
CA ILE A 81 12.37 7.09 -12.20
C ILE A 81 12.62 8.40 -11.47
N PHE A 82 13.59 9.18 -11.96
CA PHE A 82 13.88 10.52 -11.43
C PHE A 82 13.01 11.55 -12.14
N LEU A 83 12.22 12.29 -11.37
CA LEU A 83 11.26 13.26 -11.86
C LEU A 83 11.59 14.68 -11.35
N GLY A 84 12.89 14.97 -11.17
CA GLY A 84 13.35 16.25 -10.64
C GLY A 84 13.41 16.23 -9.12
N GLU A 85 12.39 16.78 -8.45
CA GLU A 85 12.39 16.92 -6.99
C GLU A 85 12.00 15.63 -6.24
N VAL A 86 11.56 14.61 -6.98
CA VAL A 86 11.13 13.32 -6.43
C VAL A 86 11.68 12.14 -7.23
N LEU A 87 11.75 10.98 -6.58
CA LEU A 87 11.99 9.69 -7.20
C LEU A 87 10.72 8.84 -7.07
N ASP A 88 10.28 8.28 -8.19
CA ASP A 88 9.29 7.22 -8.22
C ASP A 88 10.01 5.88 -8.12
N PHE A 89 9.85 5.20 -7.00
CA PHE A 89 10.32 3.84 -6.77
C PHE A 89 9.22 2.85 -7.11
N GLN A 90 9.53 1.89 -7.97
CA GLN A 90 8.72 0.71 -8.17
C GLN A 90 9.32 -0.42 -7.34
N VAL A 91 8.57 -0.96 -6.39
CA VAL A 91 9.00 -1.99 -5.45
C VAL A 91 8.14 -3.23 -5.65
N GLN A 92 8.76 -4.36 -5.99
CA GLN A 92 8.08 -5.64 -6.05
C GLN A 92 7.86 -6.16 -4.62
N VAL A 93 6.60 -6.40 -4.26
CA VAL A 93 6.17 -7.00 -2.99
C VAL A 93 5.26 -8.17 -3.33
N ASN A 94 5.67 -9.39 -2.98
CA ASN A 94 5.01 -10.63 -3.42
C ASN A 94 4.72 -10.60 -4.92
N ASP A 95 3.43 -10.54 -5.31
CA ASP A 95 2.99 -10.62 -6.70
C ASP A 95 2.72 -9.24 -7.34
N LYS A 96 2.94 -8.14 -6.61
CA LYS A 96 2.61 -6.78 -7.05
C LYS A 96 3.82 -5.83 -7.09
N VAL A 97 3.89 -5.00 -8.13
CA VAL A 97 4.74 -3.81 -8.14
C VAL A 97 3.99 -2.63 -7.52
N MET A 98 4.50 -2.12 -6.40
CA MET A 98 4.03 -0.94 -5.70
C MET A 98 4.82 0.29 -6.13
N LEU A 99 4.15 1.41 -6.35
CA LEU A 99 4.77 2.71 -6.63
C LEU A 99 4.84 3.53 -5.35
N ALA A 100 6.03 3.97 -4.96
CA ALA A 100 6.26 4.91 -3.86
C ALA A 100 6.98 6.15 -4.37
N ARG A 101 6.55 7.33 -3.94
CA ARG A 101 7.16 8.61 -4.32
C ARG A 101 7.96 9.16 -3.15
N VAL A 102 9.27 9.25 -3.33
CA VAL A 102 10.20 9.57 -2.23
C VAL A 102 11.15 10.70 -2.61
N HIS A 103 11.77 11.31 -1.60
CA HIS A 103 12.81 12.30 -1.81
C HIS A 103 14.05 11.69 -2.51
N PRO A 104 14.78 12.44 -3.37
CA PRO A 104 15.97 11.97 -4.08
C PRO A 104 17.12 11.46 -3.19
N SER A 105 17.05 11.66 -1.87
CA SER A 105 17.97 11.06 -0.90
C SER A 105 17.81 9.56 -0.74
N GLN A 106 16.70 8.94 -1.16
CA GLN A 106 16.54 7.49 -1.12
C GLN A 106 17.43 6.82 -2.17
N LYS A 107 18.42 6.02 -1.73
CA LYS A 107 19.48 5.49 -2.62
C LYS A 107 19.39 4.00 -2.94
N THR A 108 18.61 3.20 -2.21
CA THR A 108 18.54 1.71 -2.31
C THR A 108 18.55 1.18 -3.74
N PRO A 109 19.61 0.55 -4.26
CA PRO A 109 19.75 0.24 -5.70
C PRO A 109 18.62 -0.63 -6.27
N VAL A 110 18.42 -0.61 -7.61
CA VAL A 110 17.56 -1.61 -8.28
C VAL A 110 18.08 -3.01 -7.99
N GLY A 111 17.18 -3.94 -7.69
CA GLY A 111 17.45 -5.32 -7.25
C GLY A 111 17.76 -5.46 -5.75
N ALA A 112 17.99 -4.35 -5.03
CA ALA A 112 18.26 -4.40 -3.59
C ALA A 112 16.97 -4.57 -2.77
N PRO A 113 17.04 -5.22 -1.60
CA PRO A 113 15.92 -5.30 -0.67
C PRO A 113 15.57 -3.93 -0.09
N ILE A 114 14.29 -3.68 0.15
CA ILE A 114 13.80 -2.45 0.78
C ILE A 114 12.51 -2.72 1.55
N HIS A 115 12.33 -2.08 2.71
CA HIS A 115 11.08 -2.14 3.43
C HIS A 115 10.10 -1.11 2.87
N ILE A 116 8.83 -1.50 2.78
CA ILE A 116 7.70 -0.65 2.43
C ILE A 116 6.72 -0.62 3.59
N VAL A 117 6.19 0.57 3.89
CA VAL A 117 5.23 0.80 4.97
C VAL A 117 4.02 1.53 4.39
N LEU A 118 2.84 1.01 4.68
CA LEU A 118 1.56 1.67 4.41
C LEU A 118 0.92 1.97 5.77
N ASP A 119 0.83 3.22 6.19
CA ASP A 119 0.07 3.52 7.41
C ASP A 119 -1.39 3.10 7.16
N PRO A 120 -2.02 2.32 8.07
CA PRO A 120 -3.43 2.01 7.95
C PRO A 120 -4.28 3.27 7.69
N SER A 121 -4.04 4.40 8.37
CA SER A 121 -4.90 5.59 8.24
C SER A 121 -4.90 6.22 6.86
N ASP A 122 -3.84 6.01 6.07
CA ASP A 122 -3.69 6.58 4.73
C ASP A 122 -4.25 5.65 3.63
N CYS A 123 -4.69 4.45 4.02
CA CYS A 123 -5.33 3.51 3.12
C CYS A 123 -6.82 3.83 2.95
N ILE A 124 -7.30 3.79 1.70
CA ILE A 124 -8.72 3.91 1.37
C ILE A 124 -9.21 2.57 0.84
N VAL A 125 -10.39 2.11 1.28
CA VAL A 125 -10.97 0.85 0.77
C VAL A 125 -12.21 1.10 -0.06
N LEU A 126 -12.18 0.60 -1.29
CA LEU A 126 -13.27 0.68 -2.24
C LEU A 126 -13.95 -0.68 -2.38
N LYS A 127 -15.28 -0.67 -2.41
CA LYS A 127 -16.07 -1.85 -2.80
C LYS A 127 -15.93 -2.07 -4.30
N ASN A 128 -15.80 -3.33 -4.71
CA ASN A 128 -15.87 -3.66 -6.13
C ASN A 128 -17.29 -3.37 -6.62
N GLN A 129 -17.46 -2.46 -7.59
CA GLN A 129 -18.78 -2.24 -8.19
C GLN A 129 -19.04 -3.36 -9.19
N ASN A 130 -20.09 -4.15 -8.93
CA ASN A 130 -20.65 -5.05 -9.94
C ASN A 130 -21.23 -4.26 -11.10
#